data_AF-A0A6I9HLN5-F1
#
_entry.id   AF-A0A6I9HLN5-F1
#
_cell.length_a   1.000
_cell.length_b   1.000
_cell.length_c   1.000
_cell.angle_alpha   90.00
_cell.angle_beta   90.00
_cell.angle_gamma   90.00
#
_symmetry.space_group_name_H-M   'P 1'
#
loop_
_entity.id
_entity.type
_entity.pdbx_description
1 polymer ?
#
loop_
_entity_poly.entity_id
_entity_poly.type
_entity_poly.pdbx_seq_one_letter_code
_entity_poly.pdbx_strand_id
1 'polypeptide(L)'
;MVGQGMEAPSSARGPKADLSQRNQEMRVLVGLQEQGRKIFAQSCEEKLRQNRELLPSLQAALQEDSNILKFVLKYNKLPTKDAFGEGQELVSGTESLEVVIKKIEAKIHDQVKVCDMLVHQLKQWSQARDERQRHLQDLQDAETDPKWQEPELQTIRQLGNDIEKMLMKIHSGQIVTNLYLRLQEVLRRELVYLPRYLDLLSGMTVMYHEELTGRTTLKADNVIKKLMAKAGPQVRVERQLRDQSLAEQRKHLESLRHQEESEKQQRQQAVSMLSAEQDQSSSETLMGADVEAAMAKMQREAFVTDKMEKAKTALQCSCLWDIPSSIEAQRKSLGSLKQHIDECNETKNMLKKTLQNLESKQAKLKFNQPVSTASMQEEELRENLKQEEARLEQMRAHMLNNQKRLIEFENIVDNMFLRLQGISIPGKEDSGAVLGMEEKLQHCEQKLQFLKQQAAARPEDSTDEQSETFAKVRNLLEERTAGEKQNLRISFEDEDATEDDTLDFEEEDHDYIPSREDIKKQGQQLIRMNTRRRKKK
;
A
#
# COMPACT_ATOMS: atom_id res chain seq x y z
N MET A 1 22.78 -59.42 -16.29
CA MET A 1 21.94 -60.18 -15.34
C MET A 1 21.30 -59.18 -14.41
N VAL A 2 20.03 -58.86 -14.68
CA VAL A 2 18.84 -59.28 -13.92
C VAL A 2 18.66 -58.44 -12.66
N GLY A 3 17.62 -57.61 -12.70
CA GLY A 3 17.19 -56.77 -11.60
C GLY A 3 16.29 -57.48 -10.60
N GLN A 4 16.05 -56.77 -9.50
CA GLN A 4 15.01 -56.92 -8.49
C GLN A 4 15.08 -55.58 -7.70
N GLY A 5 14.07 -54.73 -7.57
CA GLY A 5 12.64 -54.93 -7.67
C GLY A 5 12.05 -55.38 -6.33
N MET A 6 11.89 -54.47 -5.36
CA MET A 6 10.94 -54.52 -4.24
C MET A 6 10.98 -53.16 -3.51
N GLU A 7 9.99 -52.30 -3.76
CA GLU A 7 8.75 -52.12 -2.97
C GLU A 7 8.88 -50.98 -1.94
N ALA A 8 8.06 -49.96 -2.15
CA ALA A 8 7.93 -48.81 -1.29
C ALA A 8 6.97 -49.12 -0.12
N PRO A 9 7.21 -48.56 1.08
CA PRO A 9 6.14 -48.31 2.03
C PRO A 9 5.79 -46.82 2.07
N SER A 10 4.51 -46.56 1.81
CA SER A 10 3.65 -45.58 2.49
C SER A 10 4.18 -44.16 2.73
N SER A 11 3.60 -43.26 1.92
CA SER A 11 3.33 -41.83 2.20
C SER A 11 3.34 -41.42 3.68
N ALA A 12 4.37 -40.67 4.07
CA ALA A 12 4.29 -39.64 5.10
C ALA A 12 4.60 -38.28 4.44
N ARG A 13 3.63 -37.37 4.45
CA ARG A 13 3.68 -36.05 3.82
C ARG A 13 4.30 -35.05 4.80
N GLY A 14 5.54 -34.62 4.54
CA GLY A 14 6.36 -33.62 5.27
C GLY A 14 7.82 -34.11 5.40
N PRO A 15 8.93 -33.33 5.24
CA PRO A 15 9.16 -31.88 5.20
C PRO A 15 9.92 -31.44 3.91
N LYS A 16 9.44 -31.81 2.71
CA LYS A 16 10.13 -31.45 1.45
C LYS A 16 9.89 -30.00 1.01
N ALA A 17 8.80 -29.38 1.47
CA ALA A 17 8.47 -27.99 1.16
C ALA A 17 9.47 -27.01 1.81
N ASP A 18 9.84 -27.24 3.07
CA ASP A 18 10.83 -26.41 3.79
C ASP A 18 12.22 -26.46 3.15
N LEU A 19 12.70 -27.65 2.73
CA LEU A 19 14.00 -27.78 2.07
C LEU A 19 14.00 -27.14 0.67
N SER A 20 12.89 -27.21 -0.07
CA SER A 20 12.76 -26.53 -1.36
C SER A 20 12.72 -25.01 -1.19
N GLN A 21 12.04 -24.53 -0.16
CA GLN A 21 11.97 -23.12 0.19
C GLN A 21 13.34 -22.59 0.63
N ARG A 22 14.03 -23.30 1.53
CA ARG A 22 15.41 -23.01 1.96
C ARG A 22 16.39 -22.95 0.78
N ASN A 23 16.27 -23.87 -0.17
CA ASN A 23 17.09 -23.85 -1.39
C ASN A 23 16.78 -22.65 -2.29
N GLN A 24 15.51 -22.24 -2.36
CA GLN A 24 15.12 -21.05 -3.11
C GLN A 24 15.62 -19.77 -2.43
N GLU A 25 15.52 -19.68 -1.11
CA GLU A 25 16.08 -18.58 -0.30
C GLU A 25 17.60 -18.47 -0.49
N MET A 26 18.32 -19.59 -0.43
CA MET A 26 19.76 -19.62 -0.68
C MET A 26 20.11 -19.16 -2.11
N ARG A 27 19.33 -19.53 -3.12
CA ARG A 27 19.53 -19.04 -4.49
C ARG A 27 19.31 -17.54 -4.62
N VAL A 28 18.31 -16.99 -3.92
CA VAL A 28 18.05 -15.54 -3.87
C VAL A 28 19.18 -14.81 -3.15
N LEU A 29 19.66 -15.33 -2.02
CA LEU A 29 20.81 -14.79 -1.27
C LEU A 29 22.09 -14.76 -2.11
N VAL A 30 22.39 -15.85 -2.84
CA VAL A 30 23.54 -15.89 -3.76
C VAL A 30 23.38 -14.87 -4.88
N GLY A 31 22.18 -14.76 -5.48
CA GLY A 31 21.89 -13.76 -6.50
C GLY A 31 22.08 -12.31 -6.01
N LEU A 32 21.64 -12.02 -4.79
CA LEU A 32 21.85 -10.71 -4.15
C LEU A 32 23.33 -10.45 -3.88
N GLN A 33 24.08 -11.46 -3.43
CA GLN A 33 25.51 -11.32 -3.19
C GLN A 33 26.29 -11.08 -4.49
N GLU A 34 25.92 -11.76 -5.58
CA GLU A 34 26.50 -11.52 -6.92
C GLU A 34 26.16 -10.12 -7.45
N GLN A 35 24.93 -9.65 -7.24
CA GLN A 35 24.53 -8.31 -7.61
C GLN A 35 25.30 -7.24 -6.80
N GLY A 36 25.46 -7.45 -5.49
CA GLY A 36 26.27 -6.58 -4.64
C GLY A 36 27.73 -6.50 -5.09
N ARG A 37 28.33 -7.64 -5.49
CA ARG A 37 29.69 -7.66 -6.07
C ARG A 37 29.79 -6.87 -7.38
N LYS A 38 28.77 -6.95 -8.25
CA LYS A 38 28.74 -6.18 -9.51
C LYS A 38 28.65 -4.68 -9.26
N ILE A 39 27.77 -4.25 -8.36
CA ILE A 39 27.62 -2.83 -8.00
C ILE A 39 28.92 -2.30 -7.39
N PHE A 40 29.55 -3.08 -6.50
CA PHE A 40 30.82 -2.69 -5.91
C PHE A 40 31.93 -2.56 -6.97
N ALA A 41 32.03 -3.50 -7.91
CA ALA A 41 32.98 -3.42 -9.01
C ALA A 41 32.75 -2.18 -9.90
N GLN A 42 31.49 -1.88 -10.23
CA GLN A 42 31.12 -0.68 -10.99
C GLN A 42 31.46 0.61 -10.24
N SER A 43 31.22 0.66 -8.92
CA SER A 43 31.59 1.81 -8.10
C SER A 43 33.10 2.02 -8.05
N CYS A 44 33.89 0.95 -7.95
CA CYS A 44 35.35 1.03 -8.01
C CYS A 44 35.84 1.51 -9.38
N GLU A 45 35.25 1.02 -10.47
CA GLU A 45 35.60 1.43 -11.83
C GLU A 45 35.28 2.90 -12.08
N GLU A 46 34.13 3.38 -11.59
CA GLU A 46 33.75 4.79 -11.70
C GLU A 46 34.69 5.71 -10.89
N LYS A 47 35.08 5.31 -9.67
CA LYS A 47 36.09 6.05 -8.90
C LYS A 47 37.46 6.08 -9.60
N LEU A 48 37.86 4.98 -10.24
CA LEU A 48 39.09 4.94 -11.03
C LEU A 48 39.00 5.85 -12.25
N ARG A 49 37.84 5.93 -12.90
CA ARG A 49 37.59 6.86 -14.01
C ARG A 49 37.69 8.30 -13.55
N GLN A 50 37.02 8.68 -12.47
CA GLN A 50 37.11 10.02 -11.88
C GLN A 50 38.55 10.40 -11.53
N ASN A 51 39.30 9.47 -10.92
CA ASN A 51 40.72 9.69 -10.63
C ASN A 51 41.57 9.86 -11.90
N ARG A 52 41.26 9.15 -12.99
CA ARG A 52 41.93 9.32 -14.29
C ARG A 52 41.61 10.68 -14.92
N GLU A 53 40.40 11.20 -14.71
CA GLU A 53 39.98 12.51 -15.21
C GLU A 53 40.61 13.68 -14.40
N LEU A 54 40.85 13.50 -13.10
CA LEU A 54 41.50 14.48 -12.23
C LEU A 54 43.05 14.51 -12.34
N LEU A 55 43.66 13.42 -12.80
CA LEU A 55 45.12 13.29 -12.92
C LEU A 55 45.76 14.38 -13.80
N PRO A 56 45.21 14.70 -15.00
CA PRO A 56 45.74 15.76 -15.86
C PRO A 56 45.69 17.15 -15.22
N SER A 57 44.60 17.48 -14.49
CA SER A 57 44.50 18.80 -13.84
C SER A 57 45.50 18.95 -12.70
N LEU A 58 45.74 17.88 -11.93
CA LEU A 58 46.77 17.87 -10.88
C LEU A 58 48.18 17.95 -11.48
N GLN A 59 48.43 17.27 -12.60
CA GLN A 59 49.70 17.38 -13.32
C GLN A 59 49.93 18.80 -13.87
N ALA A 60 48.89 19.46 -14.38
CA ALA A 60 48.98 20.85 -14.82
C ALA A 60 49.31 21.81 -13.68
N ALA A 61 48.62 21.67 -12.53
CA ALA A 61 48.91 22.47 -11.33
C ALA A 61 50.36 22.26 -10.84
N LEU A 62 50.85 21.01 -10.79
CA LEU A 62 52.24 20.72 -10.44
C LEU A 62 53.25 21.32 -11.43
N GLN A 63 52.91 21.39 -12.72
CA GLN A 63 53.75 22.06 -13.72
C GLN A 63 53.77 23.57 -13.51
N GLU A 64 52.64 24.19 -13.21
CA GLU A 64 52.55 25.62 -12.87
C GLU A 64 53.39 25.94 -11.62
N ASP A 65 53.26 25.15 -10.55
CA ASP A 65 54.05 25.30 -9.33
C ASP A 65 55.55 25.11 -9.60
N SER A 66 55.92 24.14 -10.43
CA SER A 66 57.32 23.94 -10.85
C SER A 66 57.86 25.15 -11.63
N ASN A 67 57.02 25.76 -12.48
CA ASN A 67 57.39 26.95 -13.24
C ASN A 67 57.53 28.18 -12.32
N ILE A 68 56.63 28.34 -11.35
CA ILE A 68 56.72 29.37 -10.31
C ILE A 68 57.98 29.16 -9.48
N LEU A 69 58.27 27.95 -9.02
CA LEU A 69 59.47 27.65 -8.25
C LEU A 69 60.75 27.90 -9.05
N LYS A 70 60.79 27.54 -10.34
CA LYS A 70 61.91 27.88 -11.24
C LYS A 70 62.07 29.38 -11.40
N PHE A 71 60.97 30.13 -11.50
CA PHE A 71 61.00 31.59 -11.55
C PHE A 71 61.56 32.15 -10.24
N VAL A 72 61.04 31.71 -9.09
CA VAL A 72 61.52 32.10 -7.76
C VAL A 72 63.00 31.75 -7.60
N LEU A 73 63.46 30.54 -7.95
CA LEU A 73 64.89 30.17 -7.86
C LEU A 73 65.79 30.97 -8.79
N LYS A 74 65.29 31.42 -9.95
CA LYS A 74 66.05 32.22 -10.91
C LYS A 74 66.24 33.66 -10.42
N TYR A 75 65.27 34.22 -9.71
CA TYR A 75 65.27 35.63 -9.28
C TYR A 75 65.56 35.83 -7.77
N ASN A 76 65.31 34.82 -6.92
CA ASN A 76 65.76 34.73 -5.52
C ASN A 76 67.15 34.09 -5.39
N LYS A 77 68.02 34.22 -6.39
CA LYS A 77 69.45 34.29 -6.10
C LYS A 77 69.77 35.62 -5.41
N LEU A 78 69.15 35.82 -4.24
CA LEU A 78 69.61 36.79 -3.27
C LEU A 78 71.03 36.36 -2.87
N PRO A 79 71.99 37.30 -2.80
CA PRO A 79 73.30 37.02 -2.27
C PRO A 79 73.18 36.76 -0.77
N THR A 80 72.93 35.52 -0.36
CA THR A 80 73.26 35.01 0.97
C THR A 80 74.77 34.79 1.05
N LYS A 81 75.51 35.88 0.89
CA LYS A 81 76.88 36.03 1.37
C LYS A 81 77.00 37.40 2.03
N ASP A 82 76.89 37.36 3.36
CA ASP A 82 77.75 38.10 4.28
C ASP A 82 77.88 39.60 4.01
N ALA A 83 76.84 40.37 4.36
CA ALA A 83 76.97 41.82 4.51
C ALA A 83 77.58 42.26 5.87
N PHE A 84 78.12 41.33 6.66
CA PHE A 84 78.85 41.61 7.91
C PHE A 84 80.04 40.68 8.13
N GLY A 85 80.89 40.53 7.10
CA GLY A 85 82.27 40.08 7.26
C GLY A 85 83.20 41.28 7.18
N GLU A 86 83.86 41.59 8.28
CA GLU A 86 84.97 42.54 8.35
C GLU A 86 86.02 42.27 7.26
N GLY A 87 86.54 43.35 6.67
CA GLY A 87 87.79 43.33 5.91
C GLY A 87 87.67 42.98 4.43
N GLN A 88 87.32 43.97 3.59
CA GLN A 88 87.83 43.98 2.22
C GLN A 88 88.61 45.27 2.01
N GLU A 89 89.92 45.09 2.08
CA GLU A 89 90.95 46.08 1.87
C GLU A 89 90.75 46.83 0.55
N LEU A 90 90.86 48.16 0.62
CA LEU A 90 91.12 49.02 -0.52
C LEU A 90 92.46 48.60 -1.17
N VAL A 91 92.42 47.63 -2.07
CA VAL A 91 93.56 47.31 -2.94
C VAL A 91 93.06 47.06 -4.36
N SER A 92 93.04 48.15 -5.14
CA SER A 92 93.87 48.23 -6.35
C SER A 92 93.70 49.62 -6.97
N GLY A 93 94.69 50.49 -6.76
CA GLY A 93 94.85 51.68 -7.58
C GLY A 93 95.17 51.24 -9.01
N THR A 94 94.16 51.26 -9.90
CA THR A 94 94.27 51.25 -11.38
C THR A 94 92.90 51.29 -12.10
N GLU A 95 91.78 51.65 -11.45
CA GLU A 95 90.55 51.96 -12.20
C GLU A 95 90.41 53.49 -12.34
N SER A 96 90.29 53.98 -13.58
CA SER A 96 90.07 55.42 -13.83
C SER A 96 88.73 55.86 -13.24
N LEU A 97 88.65 57.11 -12.77
CA LEU A 97 87.45 57.69 -12.17
C LEU A 97 86.19 57.49 -13.05
N GLU A 98 86.35 57.50 -14.37
CA GLU A 98 85.30 57.25 -15.35
C GLU A 98 84.69 55.85 -15.25
N VAL A 99 85.48 54.82 -14.92
CA VAL A 99 84.99 53.44 -14.76
C VAL A 99 84.12 53.34 -13.51
N VAL A 100 84.49 54.04 -12.43
CA VAL A 100 83.69 54.09 -11.19
C VAL A 100 82.38 54.84 -11.42
N ILE A 101 82.40 55.97 -12.12
CA ILE A 101 81.20 56.73 -12.48
C ILE A 101 80.24 55.86 -13.32
N LYS A 102 80.74 55.20 -14.38
CA LYS A 102 79.91 54.31 -15.21
C LYS A 102 79.31 53.13 -14.44
N LYS A 103 80.05 52.56 -13.48
CA LYS A 103 79.53 51.48 -12.60
C LYS A 103 78.41 52.00 -11.68
N ILE A 104 78.51 53.23 -11.17
CA ILE A 104 77.47 53.86 -10.35
C ILE A 104 76.25 54.19 -11.22
N GLU A 105 76.46 54.77 -12.40
CA GLU A 105 75.39 55.05 -13.36
C GLU A 105 74.64 53.77 -13.74
N ALA A 106 75.33 52.67 -14.03
CA ALA A 106 74.70 51.39 -14.33
C ALA A 106 73.84 50.88 -13.16
N LYS A 107 74.35 50.96 -11.93
CA LYS A 107 73.57 50.59 -10.72
C LYS A 107 72.34 51.47 -10.54
N ILE A 108 72.44 52.78 -10.78
CA ILE A 108 71.30 53.70 -10.70
C ILE A 108 70.27 53.34 -11.78
N HIS A 109 70.70 53.07 -13.02
CA HIS A 109 69.78 52.68 -14.09
C HIS A 109 69.07 51.35 -13.80
N ASP A 110 69.77 50.38 -13.23
CA ASP A 110 69.16 49.10 -12.83
C ASP A 110 68.15 49.29 -11.69
N GLN A 111 68.46 50.15 -10.72
CA GLN A 111 67.50 50.52 -9.66
C GLN A 111 66.26 51.24 -10.22
N VAL A 112 66.45 52.18 -11.15
CA VAL A 112 65.33 52.88 -11.80
C VAL A 112 64.45 51.90 -12.58
N LYS A 113 65.04 50.94 -13.32
CA LYS A 113 64.27 49.89 -14.00
C LYS A 113 63.45 49.02 -13.04
N VAL A 114 64.01 48.67 -11.87
CA VAL A 114 63.28 47.94 -10.83
C VAL A 114 62.12 48.78 -10.29
N CYS A 115 62.34 50.06 -10.01
CA CYS A 115 61.30 50.98 -9.59
C CYS A 115 60.19 51.11 -10.65
N ASP A 116 60.53 51.25 -11.93
CA ASP A 116 59.57 51.34 -13.02
C ASP A 116 58.70 50.07 -13.13
N MET A 117 59.31 48.88 -13.00
CA MET A 117 58.57 47.62 -12.97
C MET A 117 57.61 47.54 -11.78
N LEU A 118 58.04 47.95 -10.59
CA LEU A 118 57.19 47.96 -9.40
C LEU A 118 56.02 48.95 -9.55
N VAL A 119 56.24 50.11 -10.15
CA VAL A 119 55.18 51.07 -10.46
C VAL A 119 54.17 50.49 -11.45
N HIS A 120 54.63 49.75 -12.45
CA HIS A 120 53.74 49.05 -13.39
C HIS A 120 52.89 47.97 -12.69
N GLN A 121 53.48 47.17 -11.81
CA GLN A 121 52.75 46.16 -11.03
C GLN A 121 51.71 46.83 -10.11
N LEU A 122 52.08 47.92 -9.44
CA LEU A 122 51.17 48.69 -8.60
C LEU A 122 49.95 49.19 -9.39
N LYS A 123 50.16 49.69 -10.61
CA LYS A 123 49.09 50.13 -11.52
C LYS A 123 48.16 48.98 -11.94
N GLN A 124 48.71 47.80 -12.21
CA GLN A 124 47.89 46.62 -12.51
C GLN A 124 47.04 46.20 -11.32
N TRP A 125 47.60 46.25 -10.12
CA TRP A 125 46.89 45.88 -8.89
C TRP A 125 45.79 46.88 -8.55
N SER A 126 46.03 48.18 -8.76
CA SER A 126 44.99 49.20 -8.58
C SER A 126 43.84 49.02 -9.56
N GLN A 127 44.14 48.71 -10.83
CA GLN A 127 43.09 48.44 -11.84
C GLN A 127 42.24 47.22 -11.47
N ALA A 128 42.88 46.10 -11.07
CA ALA A 128 42.16 44.90 -10.64
C ALA A 128 41.31 45.15 -9.38
N ARG A 129 41.78 46.00 -8.46
CA ARG A 129 40.99 46.41 -7.29
C ARG A 129 39.76 47.21 -7.71
N ASP A 130 39.93 48.19 -8.60
CA ASP A 130 38.85 49.05 -9.04
C ASP A 130 37.80 48.30 -9.90
N GLU A 131 38.21 47.26 -10.63
CA GLU A 131 37.29 46.32 -11.29
C GLU A 131 36.46 45.52 -10.30
N ARG A 132 37.09 44.94 -9.26
CA ARG A 132 36.35 44.23 -8.21
C ARG A 132 35.43 45.15 -7.42
N GLN A 133 35.85 46.37 -7.15
CA GLN A 133 35.03 47.38 -6.49
C GLN A 133 33.77 47.71 -7.30
N ARG A 134 33.91 47.85 -8.63
CA ARG A 134 32.76 48.04 -9.54
C ARG A 134 31.82 46.84 -9.53
N HIS A 135 32.35 45.62 -9.62
CA HIS A 135 31.51 44.41 -9.54
C HIS A 135 30.77 44.28 -8.21
N LEU A 136 31.40 44.65 -7.10
CA LEU A 136 30.73 44.67 -5.79
C LEU A 136 29.60 45.70 -5.75
N GLN A 137 29.80 46.88 -6.34
CA GLN A 137 28.76 47.89 -6.44
C GLN A 137 27.59 47.41 -7.30
N ASP A 138 27.87 46.82 -8.47
CA ASP A 138 26.82 46.27 -9.36
C ASP A 138 25.97 45.20 -8.66
N LEU A 139 26.60 44.35 -7.83
CA LEU A 139 25.89 43.33 -7.04
C LEU A 139 25.02 43.95 -5.94
N GLN A 140 25.52 44.98 -5.24
CA GLN A 140 24.73 45.69 -4.23
C GLN A 140 23.53 46.42 -4.87
N ASP A 141 23.73 47.05 -6.03
CA ASP A 141 22.68 47.74 -6.75
C ASP A 141 21.63 46.74 -7.29
N ALA A 142 22.04 45.53 -7.70
CA ALA A 142 21.12 44.47 -8.12
C ALA A 142 20.31 43.88 -6.94
N GLU A 143 20.91 43.73 -5.76
CA GLU A 143 20.24 43.26 -4.55
C GLU A 143 19.19 44.27 -4.05
N THR A 144 19.45 45.56 -4.23
CA THR A 144 18.56 46.65 -3.84
C THR A 144 17.57 47.09 -4.92
N ASP A 145 17.63 46.55 -6.16
CA ASP A 145 16.70 46.94 -7.23
C ASP A 145 15.28 46.40 -6.96
N PRO A 146 14.31 47.28 -6.63
CA PRO A 146 12.95 46.86 -6.31
C PRO A 146 12.20 46.24 -7.51
N LYS A 147 12.69 46.47 -8.75
CA LYS A 147 12.04 45.97 -9.97
C LYS A 147 11.98 44.45 -10.06
N TRP A 148 12.95 43.75 -9.47
CA TRP A 148 12.98 42.28 -9.46
C TRP A 148 12.17 41.71 -8.29
N GLN A 149 12.16 42.39 -7.14
CA GLN A 149 11.48 41.91 -5.94
C GLN A 149 9.96 42.07 -6.01
N GLU A 150 9.45 43.12 -6.64
CA GLU A 150 8.02 43.40 -6.68
C GLU A 150 7.17 42.36 -7.45
N PRO A 151 7.55 41.89 -8.67
CA PRO A 151 6.81 40.82 -9.36
C PRO A 151 6.94 39.47 -8.67
N GLU A 152 8.09 39.16 -8.05
CA GLU A 152 8.28 37.93 -7.27
C GLU A 152 7.41 37.93 -6.01
N LEU A 153 7.37 39.03 -5.26
CA LEU A 153 6.49 39.19 -4.10
C LEU A 153 5.01 39.12 -4.49
N GLN A 154 4.64 39.67 -5.64
CA GLN A 154 3.28 39.55 -6.16
C GLN A 154 2.93 38.10 -6.50
N THR A 155 3.87 37.37 -7.11
CA THR A 155 3.72 35.93 -7.42
C THR A 155 3.58 35.11 -6.13
N ILE A 156 4.38 35.39 -5.11
CA ILE A 156 4.29 34.73 -3.79
C ILE A 156 2.92 35.00 -3.15
N ARG A 157 2.42 36.23 -3.20
CA ARG A 157 1.07 36.57 -2.70
C ARG A 157 -0.03 35.83 -3.47
N GLN A 158 0.11 35.73 -4.79
CA GLN A 158 -0.85 35.04 -5.66
C GLN A 158 -0.92 33.55 -5.30
N LEU A 159 0.25 32.91 -5.18
CA LEU A 159 0.36 31.51 -4.78
C LEU A 159 -0.18 31.27 -3.37
N GLY A 160 0.11 32.17 -2.41
CA GLY A 160 -0.45 32.12 -1.06
C GLY A 160 -1.98 32.11 -1.06
N ASN A 161 -2.59 33.04 -1.81
CA ASN A 161 -4.04 33.13 -1.95
C ASN A 161 -4.65 31.87 -2.59
N ASP A 162 -3.98 31.31 -3.60
CA ASP A 162 -4.47 30.13 -4.30
C ASP A 162 -4.34 28.85 -3.45
N ILE A 163 -3.28 28.73 -2.64
CA ILE A 163 -3.13 27.69 -1.62
C ILE A 163 -4.25 27.80 -0.58
N GLU A 164 -4.53 28.99 -0.06
CA GLU A 164 -5.55 29.19 0.95
C GLU A 164 -6.96 28.85 0.41
N LYS A 165 -7.28 29.25 -0.83
CA LYS A 165 -8.51 28.82 -1.52
C LYS A 165 -8.58 27.31 -1.70
N MET A 166 -7.45 26.67 -2.01
CA MET A 166 -7.39 25.21 -2.16
C MET A 166 -7.67 24.51 -0.83
N LEU A 167 -7.09 24.98 0.28
CA LEU A 167 -7.35 24.45 1.62
C LEU A 167 -8.82 24.59 2.01
N MET A 168 -9.45 25.74 1.73
CA MET A 168 -10.88 25.95 1.96
C MET A 168 -11.75 24.99 1.11
N LYS A 169 -11.38 24.74 -0.15
CA LYS A 169 -12.05 23.75 -1.02
C LYS A 169 -11.89 22.32 -0.50
N ILE A 170 -10.71 21.96 0.00
CA ILE A 170 -10.46 20.65 0.59
C ILE A 170 -11.33 20.49 1.84
N HIS A 171 -11.35 21.48 2.74
CA HIS A 171 -12.13 21.42 3.96
C HIS A 171 -13.64 21.31 3.70
N SER A 172 -14.17 22.15 2.79
CA SER A 172 -15.57 22.05 2.37
C SER A 172 -15.87 20.69 1.71
N GLY A 173 -14.97 20.18 0.87
CA GLY A 173 -15.09 18.85 0.27
C GLY A 173 -15.11 17.72 1.31
N GLN A 174 -14.30 17.82 2.36
CA GLN A 174 -14.29 16.88 3.49
C GLN A 174 -15.61 16.90 4.25
N ILE A 175 -16.17 18.09 4.53
CA ILE A 175 -17.48 18.23 5.20
C ILE A 175 -18.57 17.53 4.38
N VAL A 176 -18.62 17.81 3.08
CA VAL A 176 -19.61 17.21 2.16
C VAL A 176 -19.44 15.69 2.10
N THR A 177 -18.20 15.20 2.00
CA THR A 177 -17.90 13.76 1.96
C THR A 177 -18.36 13.07 3.26
N ASN A 178 -18.07 13.66 4.41
CA ASN A 178 -18.52 13.16 5.71
C ASN A 178 -20.06 13.11 5.79
N LEU A 179 -20.74 14.11 5.22
CA LEU A 179 -22.21 14.12 5.17
C LEU A 179 -22.74 12.95 4.32
N TYR A 180 -22.15 12.71 3.14
CA TYR A 180 -22.53 11.59 2.28
C TYR A 180 -22.28 10.23 2.93
N LEU A 181 -21.15 10.06 3.63
CA LEU A 181 -20.85 8.83 4.35
C LEU A 181 -21.86 8.58 5.47
N ARG A 182 -22.23 9.62 6.24
CA ARG A 182 -23.30 9.51 7.25
C ARG A 182 -24.65 9.15 6.65
N LEU A 183 -25.03 9.78 5.53
CA LEU A 183 -26.27 9.46 4.82
C LEU A 183 -26.27 8.00 4.33
N GLN A 184 -25.15 7.54 3.76
CA GLN A 184 -24.99 6.16 3.32
C GLN A 184 -25.15 5.18 4.48
N GLU A 185 -24.62 5.50 5.66
CA GLU A 185 -24.78 4.66 6.85
C GLU A 185 -26.25 4.56 7.28
N VAL A 186 -26.97 5.68 7.31
CA VAL A 186 -28.42 5.68 7.62
C VAL A 186 -29.18 4.85 6.59
N LEU A 187 -28.93 5.04 5.30
CA LEU A 187 -29.59 4.27 4.24
C LEU A 187 -29.27 2.77 4.33
N ARG A 188 -28.04 2.40 4.68
CA ARG A 188 -27.67 1.00 4.93
C ARG A 188 -28.45 0.42 6.11
N ARG A 189 -28.63 1.18 7.19
CA ARG A 189 -29.43 0.73 8.34
C ARG A 189 -30.88 0.51 7.93
N GLU A 190 -31.50 1.43 7.19
CA GLU A 190 -32.87 1.28 6.68
C GLU A 190 -33.02 0.05 5.77
N LEU A 191 -32.05 -0.18 4.88
CA LEU A 191 -32.04 -1.34 3.98
C LEU A 191 -31.96 -2.69 4.70
N VAL A 192 -31.51 -2.75 5.96
CA VAL A 192 -31.51 -4.00 6.74
C VAL A 192 -32.94 -4.36 7.20
N TYR A 193 -33.77 -3.37 7.50
CA TYR A 193 -35.13 -3.59 8.02
C TYR A 193 -36.15 -3.81 6.92
N LEU A 194 -35.97 -3.17 5.76
CA LEU A 194 -36.92 -3.22 4.65
C LEU A 194 -37.22 -4.64 4.13
N PRO A 195 -36.23 -5.53 3.92
CA PRO A 195 -36.47 -6.91 3.51
C PRO A 195 -37.25 -7.71 4.55
N ARG A 196 -36.94 -7.53 5.85
CA ARG A 196 -37.67 -8.21 6.93
C ARG A 196 -39.13 -7.82 6.98
N TYR A 197 -39.42 -6.54 6.75
CA TYR A 197 -40.80 -6.05 6.67
C TYR A 197 -41.52 -6.61 5.43
N LEU A 198 -40.82 -6.71 4.31
CA LEU A 198 -41.35 -7.33 3.09
C LEU A 198 -41.65 -8.82 3.29
N ASP A 199 -40.74 -9.56 3.92
CA ASP A 199 -40.90 -10.99 4.23
C ASP A 199 -42.10 -11.21 5.16
N LEU A 200 -42.29 -10.34 6.17
CA LEU A 200 -43.46 -10.39 7.06
C LEU A 200 -44.76 -10.18 6.28
N LEU A 201 -44.82 -9.17 5.42
CA LEU A 201 -45.99 -8.91 4.58
C LEU A 201 -46.26 -10.04 3.58
N SER A 202 -45.20 -10.60 2.99
CA SER A 202 -45.30 -11.76 2.10
C SER A 202 -45.86 -12.98 2.85
N GLY A 203 -45.34 -13.28 4.04
CA GLY A 203 -45.85 -14.35 4.90
C GLY A 203 -47.33 -14.15 5.27
N MET A 204 -47.73 -12.94 5.66
CA MET A 204 -49.14 -12.63 5.93
C MET A 204 -50.03 -12.86 4.69
N THR A 205 -49.55 -12.48 3.51
CA THR A 205 -50.30 -12.68 2.25
C THR A 205 -50.48 -14.16 1.93
N VAL A 206 -49.44 -14.97 2.14
CA VAL A 206 -49.52 -16.44 1.97
C VAL A 206 -50.53 -17.03 2.95
N MET A 207 -50.46 -16.68 4.23
CA MET A 207 -51.43 -17.13 5.25
C MET A 207 -52.87 -16.81 4.85
N TYR A 208 -53.15 -15.57 4.43
CA TYR A 208 -54.50 -15.20 3.99
C TYR A 208 -54.94 -15.95 2.72
N HIS A 209 -54.03 -16.21 1.79
CA HIS A 209 -54.34 -17.00 0.60
C HIS A 209 -54.67 -18.45 0.96
N GLU A 210 -53.91 -19.08 1.86
CA GLU A 210 -54.15 -20.43 2.36
C GLU A 210 -55.49 -20.53 3.11
N GLU A 211 -55.83 -19.56 3.96
CA GLU A 211 -57.14 -19.51 4.63
C GLU A 211 -58.29 -19.40 3.63
N LEU A 212 -58.13 -18.57 2.61
CA LEU A 212 -59.17 -18.33 1.61
C LEU A 212 -59.38 -19.57 0.73
N THR A 213 -58.29 -20.18 0.26
CA THR A 213 -58.33 -21.43 -0.50
C THR A 213 -58.93 -22.57 0.33
N GLY A 214 -58.50 -22.73 1.59
CA GLY A 214 -59.09 -23.70 2.53
C GLY A 214 -60.60 -23.48 2.76
N ARG A 215 -61.06 -22.23 2.86
CA ARG A 215 -62.50 -21.94 2.94
C ARG A 215 -63.24 -22.29 1.65
N THR A 216 -62.63 -22.09 0.48
CA THR A 216 -63.26 -22.45 -0.80
C THR A 216 -63.35 -23.97 -1.00
N THR A 217 -62.32 -24.73 -0.63
CA THR A 217 -62.33 -26.20 -0.73
C THR A 217 -63.35 -26.79 0.23
N LEU A 218 -63.42 -26.32 1.48
CA LEU A 218 -64.44 -26.74 2.45
C LEU A 218 -65.87 -26.46 1.94
N LYS A 219 -66.10 -25.32 1.29
CA LYS A 219 -67.40 -25.02 0.66
C LYS A 219 -67.71 -26.00 -0.48
N ALA A 220 -66.74 -26.29 -1.35
CA ALA A 220 -66.90 -27.26 -2.44
C ALA A 220 -67.20 -28.68 -1.92
N ASP A 221 -66.45 -29.14 -0.92
CA ASP A 221 -66.66 -30.44 -0.28
C ASP A 221 -68.03 -30.56 0.36
N ASN A 222 -68.51 -29.49 1.00
CA ASN A 222 -69.86 -29.45 1.55
C ASN A 222 -70.94 -29.54 0.47
N VAL A 223 -70.72 -28.95 -0.71
CA VAL A 223 -71.62 -29.10 -1.87
C VAL A 223 -71.59 -30.54 -2.39
N ILE A 224 -70.41 -31.15 -2.55
CA ILE A 224 -70.26 -32.55 -2.98
C ILE A 224 -70.95 -33.48 -1.99
N LYS A 225 -70.74 -33.32 -0.68
CA LYS A 225 -71.42 -34.11 0.35
C LYS A 225 -72.94 -34.00 0.27
N LYS A 226 -73.48 -32.80 0.04
CA LYS A 226 -74.93 -32.60 -0.15
C LYS A 226 -75.45 -33.31 -1.40
N LEU A 227 -74.71 -33.26 -2.51
CA LEU A 227 -75.07 -33.98 -3.74
C LEU A 227 -75.01 -35.49 -3.55
N MET A 228 -73.96 -36.01 -2.91
CA MET A 228 -73.83 -37.44 -2.58
C MET A 228 -74.95 -37.92 -1.65
N ALA A 229 -75.35 -37.13 -0.67
CA ALA A 229 -76.46 -37.45 0.21
C ALA A 229 -77.81 -37.54 -0.53
N LYS A 230 -78.02 -36.73 -1.57
CA LYS A 230 -79.22 -36.77 -2.42
C LYS A 230 -79.20 -37.93 -3.42
N ALA A 231 -78.07 -38.16 -4.09
CA ALA A 231 -77.94 -39.19 -5.11
C ALA A 231 -77.79 -40.61 -4.53
N GLY A 232 -77.21 -40.74 -3.33
CA GLY A 232 -76.93 -42.02 -2.68
C GLY A 232 -78.16 -42.94 -2.54
N PRO A 233 -79.30 -42.46 -2.00
CA PRO A 233 -80.53 -43.26 -1.91
C PRO A 233 -81.04 -43.74 -3.27
N GLN A 234 -81.01 -42.87 -4.29
CA GLN A 234 -81.46 -43.22 -5.64
C GLN A 234 -80.60 -44.34 -6.23
N VAL A 235 -79.26 -44.24 -6.11
CA VAL A 235 -78.34 -45.29 -6.58
C VAL A 235 -78.56 -46.61 -5.83
N ARG A 236 -78.88 -46.57 -4.53
CA ARG A 236 -79.20 -47.78 -3.75
C ARG A 236 -80.49 -48.43 -4.23
N VAL A 237 -81.53 -47.65 -4.51
CA VAL A 237 -82.81 -48.16 -5.04
C VAL A 237 -82.62 -48.73 -6.44
N GLU A 238 -81.92 -48.02 -7.34
CA GLU A 238 -81.60 -48.52 -8.68
C GLU A 238 -80.83 -49.84 -8.62
N ARG A 239 -79.85 -49.96 -7.70
CA ARG A 239 -79.12 -51.21 -7.49
C ARG A 239 -80.04 -52.33 -7.00
N GLN A 240 -80.89 -52.07 -6.02
CA GLN A 240 -81.85 -53.07 -5.51
C GLN A 240 -82.80 -53.54 -6.61
N LEU A 241 -83.32 -52.63 -7.45
CA LEU A 241 -84.18 -52.99 -8.58
C LEU A 241 -83.43 -53.80 -9.64
N ARG A 242 -82.18 -53.44 -9.97
CA ARG A 242 -81.33 -54.24 -10.86
C ARG A 242 -81.08 -55.64 -10.30
N ASP A 243 -80.76 -55.74 -9.02
CA ASP A 243 -80.52 -57.03 -8.35
C ASP A 243 -81.80 -57.90 -8.31
N GLN A 244 -82.97 -57.29 -8.08
CA GLN A 244 -84.27 -57.97 -8.16
C GLN A 244 -84.57 -58.46 -9.58
N SER A 245 -84.40 -57.61 -10.59
CA SER A 245 -84.58 -57.99 -11.99
C SER A 245 -83.63 -59.11 -12.42
N LEU A 246 -82.35 -59.06 -11.98
CA LEU A 246 -81.40 -60.16 -12.20
C LEU A 246 -81.82 -61.44 -11.48
N ALA A 247 -82.40 -61.36 -10.28
CA ALA A 247 -82.90 -62.53 -9.56
C ALA A 247 -84.14 -63.13 -10.26
N GLU A 248 -85.04 -62.31 -10.78
CA GLU A 248 -86.19 -62.75 -11.59
C GLU A 248 -85.73 -63.42 -12.89
N GLN A 249 -84.77 -62.83 -13.60
CA GLN A 249 -84.17 -63.44 -14.79
C GLN A 249 -83.51 -64.79 -14.46
N ARG A 250 -82.80 -64.90 -13.34
CA ARG A 250 -82.21 -66.16 -12.88
C ARG A 250 -83.28 -67.22 -12.60
N LYS A 251 -84.35 -66.86 -11.89
CA LYS A 251 -85.50 -67.77 -11.66
C LYS A 251 -86.15 -68.20 -12.97
N HIS A 252 -86.32 -67.29 -13.93
CA HIS A 252 -86.87 -67.64 -15.23
C HIS A 252 -85.96 -68.62 -15.97
N LEU A 253 -84.64 -68.41 -15.96
CA LEU A 253 -83.66 -69.33 -16.54
C LEU A 253 -83.64 -70.70 -15.83
N GLU A 254 -83.84 -70.74 -14.52
CA GLU A 254 -83.98 -71.99 -13.76
C GLU A 254 -85.27 -72.72 -14.12
N SER A 255 -86.41 -72.02 -14.21
CA SER A 255 -87.68 -72.60 -14.68
C SER A 255 -87.57 -73.11 -16.11
N LEU A 256 -86.90 -72.37 -17.00
CA LEU A 256 -86.63 -72.81 -18.37
C LEU A 256 -85.71 -74.03 -18.38
N ARG A 257 -84.71 -74.12 -17.49
CA ARG A 257 -83.90 -75.34 -17.38
C ARG A 257 -84.72 -76.52 -16.91
N HIS A 258 -85.58 -76.36 -15.90
CA HIS A 258 -86.46 -77.43 -15.44
C HIS A 258 -87.48 -77.82 -16.50
N GLN A 259 -87.97 -76.86 -17.27
CA GLN A 259 -88.83 -77.10 -18.42
C GLN A 259 -88.06 -77.76 -19.57
N GLU A 260 -86.80 -77.42 -19.83
CA GLU A 260 -85.96 -78.07 -20.82
C GLU A 260 -85.58 -79.50 -20.37
N GLU A 261 -85.43 -79.74 -19.06
CA GLU A 261 -85.24 -81.07 -18.49
C GLU A 261 -86.52 -81.90 -18.60
N SER A 262 -87.69 -81.33 -18.32
CA SER A 262 -88.98 -82.01 -18.50
C SER A 262 -89.34 -82.19 -19.97
N GLU A 263 -89.00 -81.24 -20.84
CA GLU A 263 -89.08 -81.34 -22.29
C GLU A 263 -88.02 -82.29 -22.84
N LYS A 264 -86.84 -82.46 -22.24
CA LYS A 264 -85.89 -83.52 -22.61
C LYS A 264 -86.44 -84.88 -22.23
N GLN A 265 -87.12 -85.00 -21.09
CA GLN A 265 -87.85 -86.21 -20.70
C GLN A 265 -89.04 -86.47 -21.66
N GLN A 266 -89.78 -85.44 -22.04
CA GLN A 266 -90.87 -85.53 -23.01
C GLN A 266 -90.39 -85.70 -24.45
N ARG A 267 -89.24 -85.16 -24.86
CA ARG A 267 -88.57 -85.38 -26.15
C ARG A 267 -87.90 -86.75 -26.18
N GLN A 268 -87.45 -87.31 -25.06
CA GLN A 268 -87.13 -88.74 -24.98
C GLN A 268 -88.39 -89.61 -25.18
N GLN A 269 -89.58 -89.10 -24.84
CA GLN A 269 -90.89 -89.71 -25.16
C GLN A 269 -91.43 -89.39 -26.57
N ALA A 270 -91.11 -88.22 -27.14
CA ALA A 270 -91.68 -87.66 -28.37
C ALA A 270 -90.72 -87.68 -29.58
N VAL A 271 -89.44 -88.02 -29.40
CA VAL A 271 -88.55 -88.50 -30.48
C VAL A 271 -89.00 -89.88 -30.98
N SER A 272 -89.99 -90.50 -30.32
CA SER A 272 -90.79 -91.59 -30.87
C SER A 272 -91.88 -91.14 -31.87
N MET A 273 -92.21 -89.85 -32.02
CA MET A 273 -93.16 -89.34 -33.05
C MET A 273 -92.84 -87.89 -33.50
N LEU A 274 -91.94 -87.80 -34.49
CA LEU A 274 -91.68 -86.78 -35.53
C LEU A 274 -92.32 -85.35 -35.50
N SER A 275 -91.40 -84.37 -35.63
CA SER A 275 -91.25 -83.27 -36.64
C SER A 275 -92.07 -81.95 -36.70
N ALA A 276 -91.29 -80.85 -36.81
CA ALA A 276 -91.45 -79.56 -37.55
C ALA A 276 -92.57 -78.57 -37.16
N GLU A 277 -92.54 -77.24 -37.40
CA GLU A 277 -91.57 -76.14 -37.59
C GLU A 277 -92.41 -74.82 -37.44
N GLN A 278 -91.74 -73.68 -37.28
CA GLN A 278 -92.03 -72.37 -37.92
C GLN A 278 -92.49 -71.12 -37.11
N ASP A 279 -91.95 -70.01 -37.62
CA ASP A 279 -91.66 -68.63 -37.16
C ASP A 279 -92.77 -67.54 -37.27
N GLN A 280 -92.36 -66.30 -36.90
CA GLN A 280 -92.67 -64.95 -37.47
C GLN A 280 -93.45 -63.99 -36.53
N SER A 281 -93.37 -62.64 -36.55
CA SER A 281 -92.51 -61.56 -37.11
C SER A 281 -93.25 -60.21 -36.86
N SER A 282 -92.59 -59.08 -37.18
CA SER A 282 -93.08 -57.69 -37.47
C SER A 282 -93.31 -56.73 -36.28
N SER A 283 -92.71 -55.53 -36.16
CA SER A 283 -92.38 -54.39 -37.06
C SER A 283 -93.51 -53.37 -37.22
N GLU A 284 -93.24 -52.09 -36.89
CA GLU A 284 -93.52 -50.93 -37.78
C GLU A 284 -93.06 -49.58 -37.19
N THR A 285 -92.58 -48.70 -38.07
CA THR A 285 -92.09 -47.32 -37.86
C THR A 285 -92.45 -46.53 -39.12
N LEU A 286 -92.93 -45.28 -39.03
CA LEU A 286 -92.73 -44.20 -40.04
C LEU A 286 -93.53 -42.91 -39.72
N MET A 287 -92.83 -41.83 -39.34
CA MET A 287 -93.15 -40.40 -39.55
C MET A 287 -92.04 -39.56 -38.86
N GLY A 288 -90.99 -39.15 -39.60
CA GLY A 288 -89.80 -38.51 -38.99
C GLY A 288 -89.17 -37.31 -39.73
N ALA A 289 -89.41 -37.13 -41.02
CA ALA A 289 -88.61 -36.20 -41.83
C ALA A 289 -88.82 -34.70 -41.50
N ASP A 290 -90.06 -34.26 -41.27
CA ASP A 290 -90.34 -32.84 -40.95
C ASP A 290 -89.97 -32.45 -39.51
N VAL A 291 -90.03 -33.41 -38.58
CA VAL A 291 -89.64 -33.21 -37.18
C VAL A 291 -88.12 -33.11 -37.06
N GLU A 292 -87.37 -33.88 -37.85
CA GLU A 292 -85.91 -33.82 -37.88
C GLU A 292 -85.39 -32.49 -38.46
N ALA A 293 -86.00 -31.95 -39.52
CA ALA A 293 -85.61 -30.66 -40.09
C ALA A 293 -85.85 -29.49 -39.14
N ALA A 294 -86.99 -29.51 -38.42
CA ALA A 294 -87.29 -28.52 -37.39
C ALA A 294 -86.35 -28.63 -36.17
N MET A 295 -86.04 -29.84 -35.73
CA MET A 295 -85.04 -30.07 -34.67
C MET A 295 -83.65 -29.61 -35.07
N ALA A 296 -83.21 -29.87 -36.31
CA ALA A 296 -81.91 -29.42 -36.80
C ALA A 296 -81.80 -27.88 -36.83
N LYS A 297 -82.88 -27.18 -37.20
CA LYS A 297 -82.93 -25.71 -37.15
C LYS A 297 -82.86 -25.18 -35.71
N MET A 298 -83.64 -25.76 -34.79
CA MET A 298 -83.62 -25.38 -33.37
C MET A 298 -82.25 -25.65 -32.72
N GLN A 299 -81.61 -26.77 -33.03
CA GLN A 299 -80.27 -27.10 -32.55
C GLN A 299 -79.22 -26.11 -33.06
N ARG A 300 -79.32 -25.69 -34.34
CA ARG A 300 -78.43 -24.68 -34.91
C ARG A 300 -78.60 -23.31 -34.25
N GLU A 301 -79.83 -22.89 -33.99
CA GLU A 301 -80.13 -21.64 -33.28
C GLU A 301 -79.60 -21.67 -31.84
N ALA A 302 -79.84 -22.77 -31.11
CA ALA A 302 -79.32 -22.96 -29.75
C ALA A 302 -77.78 -22.97 -29.69
N PHE A 303 -77.13 -23.56 -30.70
CA PHE A 303 -75.67 -23.54 -30.81
C PHE A 303 -75.13 -22.12 -31.04
N VAL A 304 -75.77 -21.32 -31.90
CA VAL A 304 -75.35 -19.95 -32.18
C VAL A 304 -75.51 -19.06 -30.95
N THR A 305 -76.62 -19.19 -30.20
CA THR A 305 -76.84 -18.41 -28.98
C THR A 305 -75.85 -18.80 -27.87
N ASP A 306 -75.54 -20.09 -27.68
CA ASP A 306 -74.51 -20.56 -26.75
C ASP A 306 -73.12 -19.97 -27.09
N LYS A 307 -72.75 -19.91 -28.37
CA LYS A 307 -71.47 -19.31 -28.79
C LYS A 307 -71.45 -17.80 -28.58
N MET A 308 -72.56 -17.11 -28.79
CA MET A 308 -72.65 -15.66 -28.57
C MET A 308 -72.59 -15.30 -27.08
N GLU A 309 -73.22 -16.08 -26.19
CA GLU A 309 -73.09 -15.89 -24.74
C GLU A 309 -71.69 -16.25 -24.22
N LYS A 310 -71.04 -17.28 -24.80
CA LYS A 310 -69.61 -17.56 -24.53
C LYS A 310 -68.70 -16.43 -24.97
N ALA A 311 -68.97 -15.80 -26.12
CA ALA A 311 -68.22 -14.63 -26.59
C ALA A 311 -68.46 -13.41 -25.68
N LYS A 312 -69.70 -13.18 -25.25
CA LYS A 312 -70.06 -12.12 -24.30
C LYS A 312 -69.32 -12.25 -22.97
N THR A 313 -69.29 -13.47 -22.41
CA THR A 313 -68.59 -13.75 -21.14
C THR A 313 -67.08 -13.63 -21.29
N ALA A 314 -66.49 -14.10 -22.39
CA ALA A 314 -65.06 -13.96 -22.66
C ALA A 314 -64.62 -12.50 -22.86
N LEU A 315 -65.45 -11.68 -23.52
CA LEU A 315 -65.19 -10.27 -23.80
C LEU A 315 -65.75 -9.31 -22.72
N GLN A 316 -66.34 -9.86 -21.65
CA GLN A 316 -66.96 -9.12 -20.55
C GLN A 316 -67.93 -8.01 -21.02
N CYS A 317 -68.72 -8.29 -22.05
CA CYS A 317 -69.66 -7.33 -22.63
C CYS A 317 -71.03 -7.34 -21.91
N SER A 318 -71.67 -6.17 -21.79
CA SER A 318 -73.00 -6.02 -21.17
C SER A 318 -74.11 -6.66 -21.99
N CYS A 319 -74.08 -6.49 -23.33
CA CYS A 319 -75.05 -7.11 -24.24
C CYS A 319 -74.37 -7.76 -25.46
N LEU A 320 -75.11 -8.63 -26.16
CA LEU A 320 -74.60 -9.31 -27.36
C LEU A 320 -74.27 -8.34 -28.50
N TRP A 321 -74.93 -7.17 -28.54
CA TRP A 321 -74.71 -6.13 -29.54
C TRP A 321 -73.41 -5.34 -29.32
N ASP A 322 -72.81 -5.42 -28.13
CA ASP A 322 -71.55 -4.74 -27.81
C ASP A 322 -70.31 -5.55 -28.27
N ILE A 323 -70.50 -6.83 -28.60
CA ILE A 323 -69.42 -7.75 -29.00
C ILE A 323 -68.60 -7.20 -30.19
N PRO A 324 -69.21 -6.71 -31.29
CA PRO A 324 -68.45 -6.17 -32.42
C PRO A 324 -67.60 -4.94 -32.04
N SER A 325 -68.18 -4.03 -31.25
CA SER A 325 -67.49 -2.81 -30.79
C SER A 325 -66.33 -3.13 -29.84
N SER A 326 -66.51 -4.11 -28.95
CA SER A 326 -65.45 -4.58 -28.05
C SER A 326 -64.30 -5.23 -28.83
N ILE A 327 -64.61 -6.08 -29.82
CA ILE A 327 -63.60 -6.68 -30.70
C ILE A 327 -62.85 -5.61 -31.50
N GLU A 328 -63.54 -4.59 -32.00
CA GLU A 328 -62.90 -3.49 -32.73
C GLU A 328 -61.97 -2.66 -31.82
N ALA A 329 -62.40 -2.38 -30.58
CA ALA A 329 -61.58 -1.70 -29.59
C ALA A 329 -60.33 -2.51 -29.20
N GLN A 330 -60.47 -3.82 -29.02
CA GLN A 330 -59.33 -4.72 -28.79
C GLN A 330 -58.39 -4.76 -29.99
N ARG A 331 -58.90 -4.76 -31.22
CA ARG A 331 -58.06 -4.67 -32.44
C ARG A 331 -57.28 -3.37 -32.52
N LYS A 332 -57.91 -2.23 -32.20
CA LYS A 332 -57.22 -0.92 -32.15
C LYS A 332 -56.16 -0.89 -31.05
N SER A 333 -56.49 -1.40 -29.86
CA SER A 333 -55.55 -1.52 -28.74
C SER A 333 -54.36 -2.43 -29.09
N LEU A 334 -54.60 -3.57 -29.73
CA LEU A 334 -53.55 -4.47 -30.19
C LEU A 334 -52.68 -3.84 -31.29
N GLY A 335 -53.28 -3.05 -32.18
CA GLY A 335 -52.54 -2.24 -33.17
C GLY A 335 -51.62 -1.23 -32.51
N SER A 336 -52.12 -0.46 -31.54
CA SER A 336 -51.31 0.50 -30.76
C SER A 336 -50.20 -0.19 -29.95
N LEU A 337 -50.49 -1.32 -29.33
CA LEU A 337 -49.49 -2.11 -28.60
C LEU A 337 -48.39 -2.61 -29.56
N LYS A 338 -48.78 -3.09 -30.75
CA LYS A 338 -47.82 -3.53 -31.77
C LYS A 338 -46.92 -2.38 -32.23
N GLN A 339 -47.49 -1.20 -32.47
CA GLN A 339 -46.72 0.00 -32.79
C GLN A 339 -45.73 0.35 -31.68
N HIS A 340 -46.14 0.33 -30.40
CA HIS A 340 -45.23 0.57 -29.29
C HIS A 340 -44.11 -0.47 -29.18
N ILE A 341 -44.41 -1.75 -29.46
CA ILE A 341 -43.39 -2.80 -29.52
C ILE A 341 -42.37 -2.48 -30.62
N ASP A 342 -42.83 -2.04 -31.80
CA ASP A 342 -41.96 -1.68 -32.91
C ASP A 342 -41.08 -0.46 -32.57
N GLU A 343 -41.65 0.60 -31.97
CA GLU A 343 -40.91 1.78 -31.48
C GLU A 343 -39.87 1.40 -30.40
N CYS A 344 -40.22 0.52 -29.47
CA CYS A 344 -39.29 -0.01 -28.46
C CYS A 344 -38.14 -0.81 -29.11
N ASN A 345 -38.43 -1.57 -30.17
CA ASN A 345 -37.41 -2.32 -30.90
C ASN A 345 -36.47 -1.38 -31.68
N GLU A 346 -36.99 -0.32 -32.29
CA GLU A 346 -36.20 0.69 -32.97
C GLU A 346 -35.28 1.45 -32.02
N THR A 347 -35.81 1.94 -30.89
CA THR A 347 -35.02 2.62 -29.85
C THR A 347 -33.93 1.70 -29.29
N LYS A 348 -34.24 0.43 -29.03
CA LYS A 348 -33.25 -0.59 -28.64
C LYS A 348 -32.13 -0.74 -29.69
N ASN A 349 -32.49 -0.80 -30.97
CA ASN A 349 -31.50 -0.92 -32.05
C ASN A 349 -30.62 0.34 -32.17
N MET A 350 -31.20 1.53 -32.00
CA MET A 350 -30.46 2.79 -31.96
C MET A 350 -29.49 2.83 -30.78
N LEU A 351 -29.94 2.45 -29.58
CA LEU A 351 -29.09 2.37 -28.39
C LEU A 351 -27.96 1.34 -28.55
N LYS A 352 -28.23 0.21 -29.21
CA LYS A 352 -27.19 -0.79 -29.51
C LYS A 352 -26.12 -0.22 -30.44
N LYS A 353 -26.50 0.56 -31.46
CA LYS A 353 -25.58 1.24 -32.37
C LYS A 353 -24.76 2.33 -31.67
N THR A 354 -25.40 3.12 -30.79
CA THR A 354 -24.67 4.16 -30.02
C THR A 354 -23.69 3.54 -29.05
N LEU A 355 -24.07 2.44 -28.38
CA LEU A 355 -23.19 1.67 -27.50
C LEU A 355 -21.97 1.15 -28.27
N GLN A 356 -22.17 0.50 -29.42
CA GLN A 356 -21.06 0.02 -30.26
C GLN A 356 -20.14 1.16 -30.72
N ASN A 357 -20.70 2.33 -31.04
CA ASN A 357 -19.90 3.51 -31.39
C ASN A 357 -19.06 4.00 -30.19
N LEU A 358 -19.67 4.10 -29.00
CA LEU A 358 -18.97 4.48 -27.77
C LEU A 358 -17.88 3.47 -27.39
N GLU A 359 -18.13 2.17 -27.53
CA GLU A 359 -17.12 1.12 -27.33
C GLU A 359 -15.96 1.28 -28.31
N SER A 360 -16.24 1.57 -29.59
CA SER A 360 -15.19 1.82 -30.59
C SER A 360 -14.37 3.08 -30.27
N LYS A 361 -15.01 4.15 -29.77
CA LYS A 361 -14.35 5.37 -29.32
C LYS A 361 -13.51 5.10 -28.08
N GLN A 362 -14.02 4.33 -27.13
CA GLN A 362 -13.28 3.93 -25.93
C GLN A 362 -12.08 3.07 -26.29
N ALA A 363 -12.21 2.13 -27.23
CA ALA A 363 -11.08 1.35 -27.74
C ALA A 363 -10.05 2.26 -28.40
N LYS A 364 -10.46 3.19 -29.26
CA LYS A 364 -9.55 4.20 -29.83
C LYS A 364 -8.85 5.03 -28.75
N LEU A 365 -9.54 5.44 -27.69
CA LEU A 365 -8.92 6.20 -26.60
C LEU A 365 -7.97 5.33 -25.75
N LYS A 366 -8.32 4.07 -25.50
CA LYS A 366 -7.47 3.10 -24.77
C LYS A 366 -6.21 2.75 -25.55
N PHE A 367 -6.30 2.65 -26.88
CA PHE A 367 -5.19 2.24 -27.74
C PHE A 367 -4.44 3.41 -28.41
N ASN A 368 -5.01 4.62 -28.44
CA ASN A 368 -4.36 5.86 -28.94
C ASN A 368 -3.94 6.81 -27.81
N GLN A 369 -3.71 6.33 -26.59
CA GLN A 369 -2.96 7.11 -25.60
C GLN A 369 -1.55 7.33 -26.17
N PRO A 370 -1.00 8.56 -26.25
CA PRO A 370 0.31 8.79 -26.84
C PRO A 370 1.40 8.24 -25.91
N VAL A 371 1.80 6.98 -26.15
CA VAL A 371 2.78 6.24 -25.33
C VAL A 371 4.21 6.80 -25.46
N SER A 372 4.52 7.69 -26.42
CA SER A 372 5.92 8.11 -26.64
C SER A 372 6.37 9.39 -25.93
N THR A 373 5.50 10.32 -25.55
CA THR A 373 5.92 11.57 -24.89
C THR A 373 5.64 11.57 -23.39
N ALA A 374 4.48 11.06 -22.97
CA ALA A 374 4.12 11.00 -21.56
C ALA A 374 4.95 9.97 -20.77
N SER A 375 5.25 8.80 -21.36
CA SER A 375 6.06 7.77 -20.70
C SER A 375 7.51 8.22 -20.49
N MET A 376 8.11 8.91 -21.46
CA MET A 376 9.47 9.42 -21.32
C MET A 376 9.55 10.54 -20.29
N GLN A 377 8.56 11.46 -20.27
CA GLN A 377 8.50 12.51 -19.26
C GLN A 377 8.24 11.95 -17.85
N GLU A 378 7.42 10.90 -17.72
CA GLU A 378 7.19 10.23 -16.44
C GLU A 378 8.47 9.53 -15.92
N GLU A 379 9.24 8.92 -16.82
CA GLU A 379 10.50 8.26 -16.47
C GLU A 379 11.60 9.28 -16.11
N GLU A 380 11.68 10.39 -16.83
CA GLU A 380 12.57 11.53 -16.51
C GLU A 380 12.21 12.17 -15.16
N LEU A 381 10.92 12.38 -14.88
CA LEU A 381 10.47 12.90 -13.59
C LEU A 381 10.75 11.93 -12.44
N ARG A 382 10.65 10.62 -12.67
CA ARG A 382 11.01 9.60 -11.68
C ARG A 382 12.50 9.59 -11.38
N GLU A 383 13.33 9.76 -12.41
CA GLU A 383 14.78 9.82 -12.21
C GLU A 383 15.19 11.10 -11.48
N ASN A 384 14.60 12.24 -11.83
CA ASN A 384 14.81 13.50 -11.12
C ASN A 384 14.36 13.42 -9.65
N LEU A 385 13.23 12.75 -9.38
CA LEU A 385 12.73 12.53 -8.01
C LEU A 385 13.72 11.70 -7.19
N LYS A 386 14.27 10.62 -7.75
CA LYS A 386 15.29 9.81 -7.06
C LYS A 386 16.57 10.59 -6.79
N GLN A 387 17.00 11.44 -7.72
CA GLN A 387 18.18 12.29 -7.54
C GLN A 387 17.97 13.31 -6.43
N GLU A 388 16.80 13.94 -6.36
CA GLU A 388 16.46 14.87 -5.28
C GLU A 388 16.30 14.17 -3.93
N GLU A 389 15.72 12.96 -3.90
CA GLU A 389 15.66 12.14 -2.67
C GLU A 389 17.08 11.78 -2.16
N ALA A 390 17.98 11.38 -3.06
CA ALA A 390 19.37 11.08 -2.71
C ALA A 390 20.11 12.33 -2.22
N ARG A 391 19.90 13.48 -2.87
CA ARG A 391 20.46 14.77 -2.45
C ARG A 391 19.95 15.18 -1.07
N LEU A 392 18.65 15.00 -0.82
CA LEU A 392 18.02 15.31 0.45
C LEU A 392 18.59 14.43 1.57
N GLU A 393 18.77 13.13 1.32
CA GLU A 393 19.34 12.20 2.28
C GLU A 393 20.81 12.53 2.61
N GLN A 394 21.60 12.93 1.60
CA GLN A 394 22.96 13.45 1.82
C GLN A 394 22.96 14.71 2.70
N MET A 395 22.03 15.63 2.46
CA MET A 395 21.93 16.86 3.25
C MET A 395 21.49 16.59 4.70
N ARG A 396 20.57 15.63 4.90
CA ARG A 396 20.19 15.14 6.24
C ARG A 396 21.37 14.52 6.97
N ALA A 397 22.13 13.64 6.30
CA ALA A 397 23.32 13.03 6.88
C ALA A 397 24.39 14.08 7.25
N HIS A 398 24.60 15.08 6.40
CA HIS A 398 25.50 16.19 6.68
C HIS A 398 25.03 17.03 7.89
N MET A 399 23.73 17.34 7.97
CA MET A 399 23.14 18.08 9.09
C MET A 399 23.29 17.30 10.41
N LEU A 400 23.04 16.00 10.40
CA LEU A 400 23.20 15.15 11.59
C LEU A 400 24.66 15.06 12.04
N ASN A 401 25.61 14.99 11.11
CA ASN A 401 27.04 15.04 11.44
C ASN A 401 27.46 16.40 12.02
N ASN A 402 26.92 17.50 11.51
CA ASN A 402 27.19 18.82 12.07
C ASN A 402 26.59 18.99 13.47
N GLN A 403 25.40 18.46 13.71
CA GLN A 403 24.79 18.46 15.04
C GLN A 403 25.63 17.64 16.03
N LYS A 404 26.12 16.46 15.64
CA LYS A 404 27.06 15.67 16.47
C LYS A 404 28.32 16.45 16.81
N ARG A 405 28.94 17.09 15.82
CA ARG A 405 30.13 17.94 16.04
C ARG A 405 29.84 19.11 16.98
N LEU A 406 28.67 19.73 16.86
CA LEU A 406 28.27 20.84 17.74
C LEU A 406 28.21 20.35 19.20
N ILE A 407 27.55 19.21 19.45
CA ILE A 407 27.48 18.60 20.78
C ILE A 407 28.88 18.23 21.30
N GLU A 408 29.76 17.71 20.44
CA GLU A 408 31.16 17.44 20.80
C GLU A 408 31.89 18.72 21.21
N PHE A 409 31.74 19.83 20.48
CA PHE A 409 32.33 21.12 20.84
C PHE A 409 31.77 21.65 22.16
N GLU A 410 30.46 21.59 22.37
CA GLU A 410 29.80 21.98 23.61
C GLU A 410 30.36 21.18 24.81
N ASN A 411 30.49 19.86 24.67
CA ASN A 411 31.08 19.00 25.69
C ASN A 411 32.55 19.32 25.96
N ILE A 412 33.35 19.63 24.93
CA ILE A 412 34.76 20.03 25.09
C ILE A 412 34.85 21.35 25.87
N VAL A 413 34.05 22.34 25.50
CA VAL A 413 34.02 23.65 26.18
C VAL A 413 33.57 23.49 27.63
N ASP A 414 32.53 22.71 27.89
CA ASP A 414 32.06 22.41 29.24
C ASP A 414 33.12 21.68 30.07
N ASN A 415 33.82 20.71 29.49
CA ASN A 415 34.90 20.01 30.17
C ASN A 415 36.05 20.96 30.54
N MET A 416 36.44 21.83 29.61
CA MET A 416 37.47 22.84 29.84
C MET A 416 37.03 23.83 30.92
N PHE A 417 35.78 24.28 30.87
CA PHE A 417 35.20 25.18 31.87
C PHE A 417 35.22 24.58 33.27
N LEU A 418 34.79 23.31 33.43
CA LEU A 418 34.82 22.60 34.70
C LEU A 418 36.24 22.45 35.26
N ARG A 419 37.23 22.14 34.40
CA ARG A 419 38.64 22.01 34.83
C ARG A 419 39.24 23.34 35.30
N LEU A 420 38.84 24.45 34.68
CA LEU A 420 39.34 25.79 35.00
C LEU A 420 38.51 26.48 36.10
N GLN A 421 37.37 25.93 36.50
CA GLN A 421 36.48 26.53 37.50
C GLN A 421 37.19 26.77 38.84
N GLY A 422 38.07 25.86 39.27
CA GLY A 422 38.80 25.95 40.54
C GLY A 422 39.93 27.00 40.59
N ILE A 423 40.19 27.72 39.50
CA ILE A 423 41.25 28.73 39.43
C ILE A 423 40.64 30.11 39.68
N SER A 424 40.97 30.71 40.83
CA SER A 424 40.51 32.04 41.20
C SER A 424 41.44 33.11 40.63
N ILE A 425 40.91 34.01 39.80
CA ILE A 425 41.64 35.20 39.32
C ILE A 425 41.48 36.31 40.39
N PRO A 426 42.57 36.88 40.93
CA PRO A 426 42.47 37.96 41.92
C PRO A 426 41.67 39.15 41.37
N GLY A 427 40.59 39.53 42.07
CA GLY A 427 39.74 40.69 41.71
C GLY A 427 38.54 40.38 40.79
N LYS A 428 38.28 39.13 40.43
CA LYS A 428 37.04 38.70 39.76
C LYS A 428 36.32 37.66 40.61
N GLU A 429 35.04 37.91 40.92
CA GLU A 429 34.17 36.91 41.53
C GLU A 429 33.65 35.96 40.44
N ASP A 430 33.85 34.65 40.62
CA ASP A 430 33.26 33.64 39.74
C ASP A 430 31.73 33.67 39.94
N SER A 431 30.99 34.21 38.98
CA SER A 431 29.53 34.22 39.05
C SER A 431 28.98 32.80 38.87
N GLY A 432 28.19 32.33 39.82
CA GLY A 432 27.53 31.01 39.77
C GLY A 432 26.35 30.93 38.78
N ALA A 433 26.32 31.81 37.78
CA ALA A 433 25.24 31.87 36.80
C ALA A 433 25.45 30.83 35.68
N VAL A 434 24.35 30.35 35.11
CA VAL A 434 24.38 29.46 33.94
C VAL A 434 24.86 30.28 32.74
N LEU A 435 26.14 30.11 32.37
CA LEU A 435 26.79 30.81 31.26
C LEU A 435 26.49 30.13 29.92
N GLY A 436 26.29 30.94 28.87
CA GLY A 436 26.20 30.47 27.49
C GLY A 436 27.55 29.91 26.98
N MET A 437 27.54 29.17 25.86
CA MET A 437 28.76 28.53 25.32
C MET A 437 29.87 29.54 24.98
N GLU A 438 29.51 30.69 24.40
CA GLU A 438 30.47 31.76 24.09
C GLU A 438 31.05 32.40 25.36
N GLU A 439 30.22 32.59 26.38
CA GLU A 439 30.64 33.12 27.68
C GLU A 439 31.56 32.14 28.43
N LYS A 440 31.24 30.83 28.39
CA LYS A 440 32.11 29.77 28.92
C LYS A 440 33.46 29.74 28.22
N LEU A 441 33.47 29.89 26.90
CA LEU A 441 34.71 29.91 26.11
C LEU A 441 35.56 31.15 26.44
N GLN A 442 34.95 32.33 26.51
CA GLN A 442 35.64 33.57 26.93
C GLN A 442 36.18 33.48 28.36
N HIS A 443 35.44 32.86 29.28
CA HIS A 443 35.92 32.62 30.65
C HIS A 443 37.14 31.69 30.68
N CYS A 444 37.10 30.61 29.89
CA CYS A 444 38.24 29.70 29.75
C CYS A 444 39.45 30.41 29.15
N GLU A 445 39.26 31.24 28.12
CA GLU A 445 40.32 32.03 27.51
C GLU A 445 40.99 32.95 28.54
N GLN A 446 40.20 33.70 29.32
CA GLN A 446 40.73 34.59 30.36
C GLN A 446 41.53 33.84 31.43
N LYS A 447 41.03 32.67 31.89
CA LYS A 447 41.74 31.83 32.87
C LYS A 447 43.02 31.22 32.30
N LEU A 448 43.02 30.78 31.04
CA LEU A 448 44.21 30.26 30.36
C LEU A 448 45.25 31.36 30.13
N GLN A 449 44.83 32.58 29.78
CA GLN A 449 45.75 33.72 29.66
C GLN A 449 46.36 34.09 31.02
N PHE A 450 45.59 34.06 32.09
CA PHE A 450 46.10 34.25 33.46
C PHE A 450 47.13 33.17 33.84
N LEU A 451 46.82 31.89 33.60
CA LEU A 451 47.76 30.79 33.83
C LEU A 451 49.05 30.94 33.01
N LYS A 452 48.94 31.37 31.75
CA LYS A 452 50.09 31.62 30.89
C LYS A 452 50.98 32.73 31.44
N GLN A 453 50.38 33.82 31.94
CA GLN A 453 51.11 34.92 32.57
C GLN A 453 51.76 34.47 33.89
N GLN A 454 51.07 33.67 34.70
CA GLN A 454 51.60 33.13 35.95
C GLN A 454 52.75 32.14 35.71
N ALA A 455 52.65 31.31 34.67
CA ALA A 455 53.72 30.41 34.26
C ALA A 455 54.94 31.18 33.73
N ALA A 456 54.73 32.28 32.99
CA ALA A 456 55.80 33.13 32.50
C ALA A 456 56.46 34.00 33.58
N ALA A 457 55.70 34.38 34.63
CA ALA A 457 56.20 35.13 35.78
C ALA A 457 56.87 34.25 36.85
N ARG A 458 56.89 32.92 36.64
CA ARG A 458 57.55 31.98 37.54
C ARG A 458 59.07 32.09 37.33
N PRO A 459 59.87 32.37 38.37
CA PRO A 459 61.33 32.31 38.27
C PRO A 459 61.76 30.88 37.88
N GLU A 460 62.75 30.76 37.00
CA GLU A 460 63.31 29.45 36.57
C GLU A 460 63.89 28.62 37.73
N ASP A 461 64.05 29.20 38.94
CA ASP A 461 64.65 28.57 40.12
C ASP A 461 63.65 27.98 41.13
N SER A 462 62.62 27.24 40.69
CA SER A 462 61.71 26.52 41.63
C SER A 462 61.53 25.03 41.36
N THR A 463 62.38 24.43 40.53
CA THR A 463 62.69 23.00 40.57
C THR A 463 63.86 22.74 41.49
N ASP A 464 63.79 23.24 42.73
CA ASP A 464 64.71 22.77 43.74
C ASP A 464 64.09 21.52 44.37
N GLU A 465 64.47 20.35 43.87
CA GLU A 465 64.13 19.06 44.49
C GLU A 465 64.57 19.00 45.98
N GLN A 466 65.35 19.98 46.45
CA GLN A 466 65.79 20.14 47.84
C GLN A 466 65.03 21.20 48.65
N SER A 467 63.96 21.79 48.11
CA SER A 467 63.07 22.65 48.91
C SER A 467 62.50 21.87 50.11
N GLU A 468 62.70 22.36 51.33
CA GLU A 468 62.18 21.74 52.56
C GLU A 468 60.67 21.40 52.46
N THR A 469 59.91 22.25 51.77
CA THR A 469 58.48 22.04 51.54
C THR A 469 58.20 20.87 50.61
N PHE A 470 59.01 20.70 49.56
CA PHE A 470 58.89 19.56 48.64
C PHE A 470 59.30 18.25 49.32
N ALA A 471 60.36 18.28 50.12
CA ALA A 471 60.78 17.14 50.94
C ALA A 471 59.70 16.74 51.98
N LYS A 472 59.05 17.72 52.63
CA LYS A 472 57.94 17.47 53.56
C LYS A 472 56.72 16.86 52.85
N VAL A 473 56.37 17.35 51.66
CA VAL A 473 55.24 16.79 50.88
C VAL A 473 55.58 15.41 50.34
N ARG A 474 56.82 15.18 49.87
CA ARG A 474 57.28 13.86 49.41
C ARG A 474 57.25 12.84 50.55
N ASN A 475 57.78 13.18 51.72
CA ASN A 475 57.75 12.30 52.88
C ASN A 475 56.32 12.03 53.36
N LEU A 476 55.44 13.03 53.36
CA LEU A 476 54.02 12.83 53.68
C LEU A 476 53.31 11.92 52.68
N LEU A 477 53.60 12.04 51.38
CA LEU A 477 53.06 11.17 50.35
C LEU A 477 53.64 9.75 50.44
N GLU A 478 54.93 9.60 50.71
CA GLU A 478 55.59 8.30 50.92
C GLU A 478 55.05 7.61 52.19
N GLU A 479 54.84 8.32 53.29
CA GLU A 479 54.23 7.76 54.51
C GLU A 479 52.77 7.36 54.29
N ARG A 480 51.99 8.18 53.56
CA ARG A 480 50.59 7.89 53.29
C ARG A 480 50.45 6.70 52.33
N THR A 481 51.26 6.66 51.27
CA THR A 481 51.26 5.56 50.29
C THR A 481 51.82 4.26 50.88
N ALA A 482 52.77 4.31 51.82
CA ALA A 482 53.26 3.12 52.53
C ALA A 482 52.17 2.48 53.42
N GLY A 483 51.19 3.25 53.89
CA GLY A 483 50.04 2.76 54.65
C GLY A 483 48.82 2.37 53.79
N GLU A 484 48.85 2.64 52.49
CA GLU A 484 47.69 2.59 51.60
C GLU A 484 47.70 1.29 50.76
N LYS A 485 47.00 0.25 51.26
CA LYS A 485 46.88 -1.06 50.57
C LYS A 485 45.94 -1.04 49.35
N GLN A 486 45.43 0.13 48.95
CA GLN A 486 44.42 0.29 47.89
C GLN A 486 44.88 1.22 46.76
N ASN A 487 46.16 1.18 46.38
CA ASN A 487 46.61 1.74 45.09
C ASN A 487 46.18 0.83 43.92
N LEU A 488 44.87 0.69 43.70
CA LEU A 488 44.25 -0.03 42.59
C LEU A 488 44.01 0.93 41.41
N ARG A 489 45.09 1.42 40.79
CA ARG A 489 44.99 2.03 39.45
C ARG A 489 45.64 1.21 38.35
N ILE A 490 46.19 0.06 38.72
CA ILE A 490 46.56 -1.03 37.82
C ILE A 490 46.11 -2.31 38.51
N SER A 491 44.85 -2.72 38.31
CA SER A 491 44.47 -4.10 38.50
C SER A 491 45.06 -4.89 37.33
N PHE A 492 45.98 -5.80 37.62
CA PHE A 492 46.12 -6.97 36.76
C PHE A 492 44.88 -7.81 37.05
N GLU A 493 43.90 -7.76 36.14
CA GLU A 493 42.79 -8.71 36.16
C GLU A 493 43.38 -10.10 35.88
N ASP A 494 43.67 -10.83 36.95
CA ASP A 494 43.57 -12.28 36.92
C ASP A 494 42.08 -12.59 36.67
N GLU A 495 41.83 -13.21 35.52
CA GLU A 495 40.56 -13.87 35.19
C GLU A 495 40.17 -14.76 36.37
N ASP A 496 39.18 -14.34 37.16
CA ASP A 496 38.27 -15.17 38.00
C ASP A 496 37.81 -14.41 39.25
N ALA A 497 36.97 -13.38 39.09
CA ALA A 497 36.07 -12.94 40.15
C ALA A 497 34.91 -12.11 39.58
N THR A 498 33.82 -12.82 39.30
CA THR A 498 32.46 -12.30 39.18
C THR A 498 32.03 -11.55 40.43
N GLU A 499 31.60 -10.30 40.32
CA GLU A 499 30.68 -9.58 41.22
C GLU A 499 30.18 -8.37 40.40
N ASP A 500 28.95 -8.41 39.87
CA ASP A 500 27.73 -7.88 40.50
C ASP A 500 27.78 -6.36 40.67
N ASP A 501 27.45 -5.64 39.59
CA ASP A 501 27.12 -4.21 39.62
C ASP A 501 25.68 -4.03 39.10
N THR A 502 24.77 -4.06 40.06
CA THR A 502 23.38 -3.64 39.93
C THR A 502 23.35 -2.12 39.90
N LEU A 503 23.25 -1.55 38.71
CA LEU A 503 22.77 -0.17 38.51
C LEU A 503 21.41 -0.24 37.82
N ASP A 504 20.39 0.08 38.61
CA ASP A 504 18.99 0.23 38.20
C ASP A 504 18.86 1.17 37.00
N PHE A 505 18.52 0.59 35.86
CA PHE A 505 17.77 1.26 34.81
C PHE A 505 16.52 0.42 34.57
N GLU A 506 15.37 0.97 34.96
CA GLU A 506 14.07 0.44 34.59
C GLU A 506 13.94 0.50 33.07
N GLU A 507 14.09 -0.63 32.39
CA GLU A 507 13.54 -0.82 31.05
C GLU A 507 12.89 -2.21 30.96
N GLU A 508 11.59 -2.14 30.70
CA GLU A 508 10.64 -3.23 30.51
C GLU A 508 11.07 -4.16 29.36
N ASP A 509 10.79 -5.47 29.54
CA ASP A 509 10.83 -6.56 28.57
C ASP A 509 12.20 -7.07 28.11
N HIS A 510 12.87 -7.84 28.98
CA HIS A 510 13.87 -8.82 28.57
C HIS A 510 13.25 -10.22 28.41
N ASP A 511 13.18 -10.67 27.15
CA ASP A 511 13.06 -12.07 26.79
C ASP A 511 14.06 -12.92 27.58
N TYR A 512 13.57 -13.93 28.30
CA TYR A 512 14.41 -14.84 29.09
C TYR A 512 15.42 -15.55 28.18
N ILE A 513 16.69 -15.13 28.24
CA ILE A 513 17.81 -15.83 27.61
C ILE A 513 18.35 -16.83 28.65
N PRO A 514 18.20 -18.16 28.44
CA PRO A 514 18.66 -19.15 29.41
C PRO A 514 20.18 -19.08 29.57
N SER A 515 20.65 -19.01 30.82
CA SER A 515 22.09 -19.03 31.10
C SER A 515 22.71 -20.38 30.69
N ARG A 516 24.03 -20.40 30.51
CA ARG A 516 24.78 -21.65 30.25
C ARG A 516 24.51 -22.72 31.31
N GLU A 517 24.25 -22.31 32.56
CA GLU A 517 23.89 -23.21 33.64
C GLU A 517 22.46 -23.76 33.52
N ASP A 518 21.51 -22.94 33.06
CA ASP A 518 20.12 -23.35 32.84
C ASP A 518 20.00 -24.36 31.68
N ILE A 519 20.73 -24.12 30.59
CA ILE A 519 20.85 -25.08 29.48
C ILE A 519 21.47 -26.38 29.98
N LYS A 520 22.47 -26.32 30.86
CA LYS A 520 23.12 -27.50 31.44
C LYS A 520 22.17 -28.25 32.40
N LYS A 521 21.35 -27.55 33.19
CA LYS A 521 20.32 -28.13 34.06
C LYS A 521 19.21 -28.79 33.26
N GLN A 522 18.71 -28.13 32.20
CA GLN A 522 17.72 -28.73 31.29
C GLN A 522 18.29 -29.95 30.56
N GLY A 523 19.53 -29.90 30.10
CA GLY A 523 20.22 -31.04 29.51
C GLY A 523 20.34 -32.23 30.48
N GLN A 524 20.69 -31.97 31.75
CA GLN A 524 20.74 -33.01 32.78
C GLN A 524 19.35 -33.56 33.14
N GLN A 525 18.30 -32.73 33.14
CA GLN A 525 16.92 -33.19 33.33
C GLN A 525 16.46 -34.08 32.18
N LEU A 526 16.73 -33.72 30.92
CA LEU A 526 16.43 -34.54 29.74
C LEU A 526 17.16 -35.90 29.79
N ILE A 527 18.43 -35.91 30.19
CA ILE A 527 19.19 -37.15 30.36
C ILE A 527 18.59 -38.01 31.50
N ARG A 528 18.19 -37.41 32.63
CA ARG A 528 17.52 -38.14 33.73
C ARG A 528 16.16 -38.69 33.34
N MET A 529 15.39 -37.96 32.52
CA MET A 529 14.09 -38.42 32.01
C MET A 529 14.25 -39.60 31.03
N ASN A 530 15.28 -39.57 30.17
CA ASN A 530 15.53 -40.61 29.18
C ASN A 530 16.28 -41.84 29.71
N THR A 531 16.97 -41.74 30.86
CA THR A 531 17.72 -42.85 31.48
C THR A 531 16.92 -43.65 32.52
N ARG A 532 15.70 -43.21 32.89
CA ARG A 532 14.75 -44.04 33.67
C ARG A 532 14.10 -45.09 32.76
N ARG A 533 14.85 -46.13 32.42
CA ARG A 533 14.29 -47.37 31.84
C ARG A 533 13.31 -48.00 32.83
N ARG A 534 12.10 -48.25 32.30
CA ARG A 534 11.05 -49.12 32.85
C ARG A 534 11.66 -50.39 33.46
N LYS A 535 11.60 -50.52 34.79
CA LYS A 535 11.72 -51.82 35.45
C LYS A 535 10.43 -52.59 35.17
N LYS A 536 10.56 -53.74 34.50
CA LYS A 536 9.51 -54.76 34.36
C LYS A 536 9.03 -55.20 35.75
N LYS A 537 7.72 -55.23 35.93
CA LYS A 537 7.00 -56.28 36.63
C LYS A 537 5.82 -56.68 35.76
#